data_AF-A0A0E3NK93-F1
#
_entry.id   AF-A0A0E3NK93-F1
#
_cell.length_a   1.000
_cell.length_b   1.000
_cell.length_c   1.000
_cell.angle_alpha   90.00
_cell.angle_beta   90.00
_cell.angle_gamma   90.00
#
_symmetry.space_group_name_H-M   'P 1'
#
loop_
_entity.id
_entity.type
_entity.pdbx_description
1 polymer ?
#
loop_
_entity_poly.entity_id
_entity_poly.type
_entity_poly.pdbx_seq_one_letter_code
_entity_poly.pdbx_strand_id
1 'polypeptide(L)'
;MIIKANSATPYSHPDYDQESYEATYKPLLELSKGIPDAKHMFGKKEEVTETRHLLGTAFGWGGLPVYEAFYINQIACGHPNLKDGVC
;
A
#
# COMPACT_ATOMS: atom_id res chain seq x y z
N MET A 1 -29.21 7.12 -0.60
CA MET A 1 -28.81 5.86 0.07
C MET A 1 -28.94 6.10 1.58
N ILE A 2 -29.68 5.26 2.31
CA ILE A 2 -29.78 5.32 3.78
C ILE A 2 -29.08 4.09 4.34
N ILE A 3 -28.03 4.29 5.13
CA ILE A 3 -27.27 3.22 5.78
C ILE A 3 -27.65 3.20 7.27
N LYS A 4 -27.96 2.01 7.80
CA LYS A 4 -28.19 1.79 9.23
C LYS A 4 -27.18 0.77 9.74
N ALA A 5 -26.47 1.07 10.82
CA ALA A 5 -25.56 0.13 11.46
C ALA A 5 -26.35 -0.98 12.17
N ASN A 6 -25.91 -2.24 12.02
CA ASN A 6 -26.55 -3.39 12.68
C ASN A 6 -26.07 -3.58 14.13
N SER A 7 -24.99 -2.90 14.52
CA SER A 7 -24.42 -2.98 15.86
C SER A 7 -24.10 -1.58 16.39
N ALA A 8 -24.27 -1.41 17.70
CA ALA A 8 -23.81 -0.26 18.46
C ALA A 8 -22.61 -0.59 19.36
N THR A 9 -22.11 -1.84 19.33
CA THR A 9 -20.95 -2.26 20.10
C THR A 9 -19.69 -1.64 19.50
N PRO A 10 -18.92 -0.85 20.25
CA PRO A 10 -17.65 -0.32 19.77
C PRO A 10 -16.68 -1.45 19.44
N TYR A 11 -15.95 -1.31 18.35
CA TYR A 11 -14.83 -2.19 18.05
C TYR A 11 -13.69 -1.94 19.05
N SER A 12 -13.15 -3.01 19.63
CA SER A 12 -11.90 -3.01 20.39
C SER A 12 -10.91 -3.94 19.71
N HIS A 13 -9.64 -3.56 19.67
CA HIS A 13 -8.57 -4.40 19.16
C HIS A 13 -7.75 -5.01 20.31
N PRO A 14 -7.06 -6.14 20.07
CA PRO A 14 -6.02 -6.63 20.97
C PRO A 14 -4.94 -5.58 21.25
N ASP A 15 -4.26 -5.72 22.38
CA ASP A 15 -3.07 -4.92 22.69
C ASP A 15 -1.88 -5.47 21.88
N TYR A 16 -1.73 -4.98 20.65
CA TYR A 16 -0.67 -5.41 19.75
C TYR A 16 0.68 -4.88 20.23
N ASP A 17 1.72 -5.70 20.08
CA ASP A 17 3.10 -5.24 20.26
C ASP A 17 3.46 -4.26 19.14
N GLN A 18 3.41 -2.98 19.49
CA GLN A 18 3.70 -1.88 18.57
C GLN A 18 5.16 -1.87 18.12
N GLU A 19 6.11 -2.28 18.98
CA GLU A 19 7.52 -2.31 18.64
C GLU A 19 7.80 -3.37 17.57
N SER A 20 7.24 -4.57 17.77
CA SER A 20 7.32 -5.67 16.79
C SER A 20 6.67 -5.29 15.45
N TYR A 21 5.50 -4.66 15.48
CA TYR A 21 4.82 -4.18 14.28
C TYR A 21 5.68 -3.16 13.52
N GLU A 22 6.20 -2.14 14.21
CA GLU A 22 6.99 -1.07 13.58
C GLU A 22 8.32 -1.57 13.03
N ALA A 23 8.95 -2.55 13.69
CA ALA A 23 10.17 -3.19 13.22
C ALA A 23 9.99 -3.84 11.84
N THR A 24 8.77 -4.29 11.51
CA THR A 24 8.45 -4.86 10.18
C THR A 24 7.91 -3.80 9.22
N TYR A 25 7.00 -2.95 9.70
CA TYR A 25 6.27 -1.99 8.86
C TYR A 25 7.17 -0.90 8.28
N LYS A 26 8.05 -0.31 9.10
CA LYS A 26 8.89 0.83 8.67
C LYS A 26 9.85 0.45 7.52
N PRO A 27 10.58 -0.68 7.55
CA PRO A 27 11.40 -1.11 6.42
C PRO A 27 10.62 -1.32 5.12
N LEU A 28 9.41 -1.91 5.19
CA LEU A 28 8.56 -2.10 4.02
C LEU A 28 8.09 -0.75 3.44
N LEU A 29 7.75 0.20 4.30
CA LEU A 29 7.37 1.54 3.88
C LEU A 29 8.54 2.28 3.23
N GLU A 30 9.75 2.18 3.78
CA GLU A 30 10.96 2.76 3.19
C GLU A 30 11.26 2.14 1.81
N LEU A 31 11.17 0.82 1.68
CA LEU A 31 11.35 0.13 0.40
C LEU A 31 10.30 0.57 -0.63
N SER A 32 9.05 0.80 -0.20
CA SER A 32 7.95 1.21 -1.07
C SER A 32 8.17 2.56 -1.74
N LYS A 33 9.01 3.45 -1.16
CA LYS A 33 9.31 4.78 -1.74
C LYS A 33 9.96 4.72 -3.11
N GLY A 34 10.65 3.62 -3.43
CA GLY A 34 11.31 3.42 -4.73
C GLY A 34 10.37 2.94 -5.84
N ILE A 35 9.10 2.64 -5.54
CA ILE A 35 8.17 2.08 -6.52
C ILE A 35 7.42 3.22 -7.24
N PRO A 36 7.44 3.27 -8.58
CA PRO A 36 6.84 4.36 -9.35
C PRO A 36 5.32 4.24 -9.56
N ASP A 37 4.76 3.03 -9.46
CA ASP A 37 3.35 2.77 -9.76
C ASP A 37 2.75 1.67 -8.89
N ALA A 38 1.42 1.57 -8.89
CA ALA A 38 0.70 0.54 -8.16
C ALA A 38 0.43 -0.77 -8.95
N LYS A 39 1.18 -1.02 -10.04
CA LYS A 39 0.97 -2.26 -10.82
C LYS A 39 1.23 -3.49 -9.98
N HIS A 40 0.34 -4.48 -10.09
CA HIS A 40 0.37 -5.76 -9.37
C HIS A 40 0.32 -5.64 -7.84
N MET A 41 -0.17 -4.52 -7.30
CA MET A 41 -0.37 -4.34 -5.86
C MET A 41 -1.77 -4.72 -5.41
N PHE A 42 -2.78 -4.44 -6.24
CA PHE A 42 -4.20 -4.63 -5.94
C PHE A 42 -4.91 -5.37 -7.07
N GLY A 43 -6.00 -6.06 -6.74
CA GLY A 43 -6.77 -6.88 -7.68
C GLY A 43 -6.95 -8.32 -7.18
N LYS A 44 -7.27 -9.22 -8.11
CA LYS A 44 -7.38 -10.67 -7.82
C LYS A 44 -6.02 -11.27 -7.50
N LYS A 45 -6.04 -12.45 -6.88
CA LYS A 45 -4.82 -13.17 -6.47
C LYS A 45 -3.87 -13.41 -7.66
N GLU A 46 -4.41 -13.65 -8.85
CA GLU A 46 -3.66 -13.92 -10.07
C GLU A 46 -3.07 -12.65 -10.72
N GLU A 47 -3.54 -11.47 -10.31
CA GLU A 47 -3.13 -10.17 -10.87
C GLU A 47 -2.03 -9.49 -10.04
N VAL A 48 -1.83 -9.95 -8.81
CA VAL A 48 -0.84 -9.42 -7.87
C VAL A 48 0.43 -10.27 -7.84
N THR A 49 1.55 -9.66 -7.46
CA THR A 49 2.82 -10.36 -7.21
C THR A 49 3.18 -10.21 -5.74
N GLU A 50 3.77 -11.24 -5.12
CA GLU A 50 3.98 -11.29 -3.66
C GLU A 50 4.66 -10.03 -3.12
N THR A 51 5.81 -9.64 -3.69
CA THR A 51 6.55 -8.45 -3.25
C THR A 51 5.75 -7.17 -3.46
N ARG A 52 5.11 -6.99 -4.62
CA ARG A 52 4.35 -5.75 -4.87
C ARG A 52 3.08 -5.66 -4.04
N HIS A 53 2.40 -6.78 -3.83
CA HIS A 53 1.24 -6.84 -2.94
C HIS A 53 1.62 -6.49 -1.51
N LEU A 54 2.71 -7.08 -0.99
CA LEU A 54 3.23 -6.79 0.36
C LEU A 54 3.52 -5.30 0.53
N LEU A 55 4.26 -4.71 -0.41
CA LEU A 55 4.60 -3.28 -0.37
C LEU A 55 3.35 -2.40 -0.53
N GLY A 56 2.45 -2.78 -1.43
CA GLY A 56 1.12 -2.18 -1.61
C GLY A 56 0.32 -2.09 -0.32
N THR A 57 0.25 -3.20 0.42
CA THR A 57 -0.45 -3.27 1.72
C THR A 57 0.23 -2.49 2.83
N ALA A 58 1.53 -2.25 2.73
CA ALA A 58 2.26 -1.43 3.69
C ALA A 58 1.96 0.06 3.48
N PHE A 59 1.98 0.59 2.26
CA PHE A 59 1.72 2.03 2.05
C PHE A 59 0.23 2.38 1.85
N GLY A 60 -0.64 1.41 1.54
CA GLY A 60 -2.03 1.66 1.19
C GLY A 60 -2.98 0.49 1.44
N TRP A 61 -4.27 0.77 1.44
CA TRP A 61 -5.32 -0.23 1.61
C TRP A 61 -6.51 0.10 0.69
N GLY A 62 -7.27 -0.93 0.29
CA GLY A 62 -8.49 -0.76 -0.51
C GLY A 62 -8.26 -0.27 -1.95
N GLY A 63 -7.06 -0.43 -2.50
CA GLY A 63 -6.78 -0.09 -3.89
C GLY A 63 -7.51 -1.00 -4.88
N LEU A 64 -7.83 -0.44 -6.05
CA LEU A 64 -8.42 -1.18 -7.17
C LEU A 64 -7.33 -1.66 -8.14
N PRO A 65 -7.59 -2.71 -8.94
CA PRO A 65 -6.67 -3.13 -9.98
C PRO A 65 -6.47 -2.02 -11.03
N VAL A 66 -5.32 -2.06 -11.72
CA VAL A 66 -4.86 -0.94 -12.57
C VAL A 66 -5.78 -0.67 -13.78
N TYR A 67 -6.57 -1.66 -14.23
CA TYR A 67 -7.56 -1.44 -15.29
C TYR A 67 -8.80 -0.64 -14.81
N GLU A 68 -8.99 -0.48 -13.50
CA GLU A 68 -10.06 0.34 -12.91
C GLU A 68 -9.54 1.68 -12.38
N ALA A 69 -8.32 1.72 -11.84
CA ALA A 69 -7.72 2.94 -11.30
C ALA A 69 -6.20 2.97 -11.45
N PHE A 70 -5.66 4.11 -11.89
CA PHE A 70 -4.22 4.34 -11.99
C PHE A 70 -3.71 5.13 -10.78
N TYR A 71 -2.75 4.56 -10.08
CA TYR A 71 -2.03 5.23 -8.98
C TYR A 71 -0.56 5.35 -9.37
N ILE A 72 -0.08 6.58 -9.47
CA ILE A 72 1.31 6.93 -9.80
C ILE A 72 1.93 7.54 -8.54
N ASN A 73 3.08 7.01 -8.13
CA ASN A 73 3.86 7.61 -7.07
C ASN A 73 4.79 8.64 -7.71
N GLN A 74 4.66 9.91 -7.34
CA GLN A 74 5.59 10.92 -7.82
C GLN A 74 6.93 10.73 -7.11
N ILE A 75 7.83 10.00 -7.74
CA ILE A 75 9.22 10.03 -7.33
C ILE A 75 9.74 11.42 -7.68
N ALA A 76 10.13 12.19 -6.67
CA ALA A 76 10.68 13.53 -6.90
C ALA A 76 11.84 13.45 -7.90
N CYS A 77 11.81 14.33 -8.90
CA CYS A 77 12.87 14.39 -9.91
C CYS A 77 14.22 14.59 -9.18
N GLY A 78 15.16 13.67 -9.40
CA GLY A 78 16.46 13.66 -8.72
C GLY A 78 16.67 12.55 -7.68
N HIS A 79 15.76 11.57 -7.56
CA HIS A 79 16.01 10.41 -6.70
C HIS A 79 17.26 9.63 -7.16
N PRO A 80 18.21 9.33 -6.25
CA PRO A 80 19.57 8.86 -6.60
C PRO A 80 19.65 7.50 -7.33
N ASN A 81 18.55 6.75 -7.40
CA ASN A 81 18.44 5.48 -8.11
C ASN A 81 17.71 5.56 -9.47
N LEU A 82 17.24 6.73 -9.91
CA LEU A 82 16.73 6.89 -11.28
C LEU A 82 17.87 7.25 -12.23
N LYS A 83 18.17 6.34 -13.16
CA LYS A 83 18.96 6.70 -14.34
C LYS A 83 18.05 7.44 -15.31
N ASP A 84 18.54 8.58 -15.79
CA ASP A 84 18.04 9.30 -16.96
C ASP A 84 16.79 10.16 -16.77
N GLY A 85 16.73 10.95 -15.69
CA GLY A 85 16.03 12.25 -15.70
C GLY A 85 14.53 12.21 -16.00
N VAL A 86 13.88 11.07 -15.83
CA VAL A 86 12.43 10.96 -15.96
C VAL A 86 11.80 11.41 -14.64
N CYS A 87 11.17 12.58 -14.69
CA CYS A 87 9.93 12.81 -13.97
C CYS A 87 8.85 11.96 -14.68
#